data_AF-A0AAW4MVY2-F1
#
_entry.id   AF-A0AAW4MVY2-F1
#
_cell.length_a   1.000
_cell.length_b   1.000
_cell.length_c   1.000
_cell.angle_alpha   90.00
_cell.angle_beta   90.00
_cell.angle_gamma   90.00
#
_symmetry.space_group_name_H-M   'P 1'
#
loop_
_entity.id
_entity.type
_entity.pdbx_description
1 polymer ?
#
loop_
_entity_poly.entity_id
_entity_poly.type
_entity_poly.pdbx_seq_one_letter_code
_entity_poly.pdbx_strand_id
1 'polypeptide(L)'
;MKHQKLTIKQKRILKNILVVVLLIISFPSYTPTQVIIKSDHILISNHLLSRPIECSSFDGLTYTGLDGKKYSHNSYVGVQPLTISNTISFNSSKTLYSAPFSYYATSNTVPAGSYHVTKEAGRYMYIEGKGWVSSQYVSIDVNDSIENTTGIPLYKDYMIPDSSSHRTHYAMRPLYITIHTTDNTNRGANALSHAKLQYTGNVRSASWHYTVDDHSIYQSLPLNQQAGHAGDGVMPGNSASIAIEICVNSDGHLYIAEKNAAKLAAALLKQYNLSVDQLRMHHDWSGKECPRPMIEGQSGSMNWDSFKRQVYNYMRTV
;
A
#
# COMPACT_ATOMS: atom_id res chain seq x y z
N MET A 1 11.95 9.27 -55.35
CA MET A 1 12.38 8.48 -54.16
C MET A 1 11.42 7.32 -53.99
N LYS A 2 11.88 6.06 -53.97
CA LYS A 2 10.98 4.91 -53.72
C LYS A 2 10.54 4.96 -52.25
N HIS A 3 9.24 5.13 -52.00
CA HIS A 3 8.70 5.01 -50.65
C HIS A 3 8.84 3.55 -50.18
N GLN A 4 9.75 3.31 -49.25
CA GLN A 4 9.94 2.00 -48.67
C GLN A 4 8.71 1.68 -47.81
N LYS A 5 7.98 0.61 -48.15
CA LYS A 5 6.82 0.18 -47.36
C LYS A 5 7.29 -0.28 -45.98
N LEU A 6 6.72 0.31 -44.94
CA LEU A 6 6.99 -0.06 -43.55
C LEU A 6 6.61 -1.53 -43.30
N THR A 7 7.49 -2.24 -42.61
CA THR A 7 7.22 -3.59 -42.11
C THR A 7 6.11 -3.56 -41.06
N ILE A 8 5.46 -4.71 -40.82
CA ILE A 8 4.42 -4.86 -39.78
C ILE A 8 4.96 -4.42 -38.41
N LYS A 9 6.20 -4.77 -38.08
CA LYS A 9 6.88 -4.37 -36.85
C LYS A 9 7.01 -2.85 -36.73
N GLN A 10 7.44 -2.18 -37.79
CA GLN A 10 7.59 -0.72 -37.81
C GLN A 10 6.24 0.01 -37.69
N LYS A 11 5.18 -0.50 -38.33
CA LYS A 11 3.83 0.07 -38.21
C LYS A 11 3.30 -0.01 -36.77
N ARG A 12 3.56 -1.11 -36.06
CA ARG A 12 3.16 -1.26 -34.65
C ARG A 12 3.95 -0.34 -33.72
N ILE A 13 5.26 -0.18 -33.95
CA ILE A 13 6.08 0.78 -33.20
C ILE A 13 5.57 2.23 -33.40
N LEU A 14 5.27 2.62 -34.64
CA LEU A 14 4.72 3.95 -34.95
C LEU A 14 3.35 4.19 -34.28
N LYS A 15 2.47 3.18 -34.26
CA LYS A 15 1.20 3.25 -33.52
C LYS A 15 1.45 3.48 -32.03
N ASN A 16 2.38 2.75 -31.44
CA ASN A 16 2.71 2.88 -30.01
C ASN A 16 3.34 4.24 -29.68
N ILE A 17 4.19 4.79 -30.55
CA ILE A 17 4.72 6.16 -30.42
C ILE A 17 3.57 7.18 -30.41
N LEU A 18 2.62 7.07 -31.34
CA LEU A 18 1.49 8.00 -31.43
C LEU A 18 0.62 7.99 -30.17
N VAL A 19 0.39 6.81 -29.58
CA VAL A 19 -0.35 6.66 -28.32
C VAL A 19 0.35 7.40 -27.17
N VAL A 20 1.67 7.27 -27.05
CA VAL A 20 2.44 7.98 -26.01
C VAL A 20 2.41 9.49 -26.22
N VAL A 21 2.51 9.96 -27.46
CA VAL A 21 2.47 11.40 -27.76
C VAL A 21 1.10 12.00 -27.41
N LEU A 22 0.01 11.32 -27.77
CA LEU A 22 -1.35 11.76 -27.43
C LEU A 22 -1.58 11.82 -25.91
N LEU A 23 -0.99 10.89 -25.15
CA LEU A 23 -1.03 10.89 -23.70
C LEU A 23 -0.42 12.16 -23.09
N ILE A 24 0.79 12.50 -23.52
CA ILE A 24 1.54 13.67 -23.01
C ILE A 24 0.80 14.97 -23.33
N ILE A 25 0.19 15.06 -24.52
CA ILE A 25 -0.58 16.23 -24.96
C ILE A 25 -1.90 16.34 -24.19
N SER A 26 -2.59 15.22 -23.96
CA SER A 26 -3.91 15.21 -23.31
C SER A 26 -3.83 15.45 -21.81
N PHE A 27 -2.68 15.17 -21.19
CA PHE A 27 -2.48 15.29 -19.74
C PHE A 27 -1.15 16.00 -19.43
N PRO A 28 -1.09 17.35 -19.49
CA PRO A 28 0.15 18.11 -19.32
C PRO A 28 0.79 18.00 -17.93
N SER A 29 0.00 17.64 -16.90
CA SER A 29 0.47 17.34 -15.55
C SER A 29 1.12 15.96 -15.42
N TYR A 30 1.08 15.14 -16.48
CA TYR A 30 1.66 13.80 -16.56
C TYR A 30 2.91 13.81 -17.44
N THR A 31 4.08 13.96 -16.83
CA THR A 31 5.37 13.81 -17.53
C THR A 31 5.99 12.46 -17.19
N PRO A 32 6.03 11.47 -18.11
CA PRO A 32 6.65 10.18 -17.85
C PRO A 32 8.17 10.34 -17.69
N THR A 33 8.75 9.66 -16.69
CA THR A 33 10.20 9.69 -16.43
C THR A 33 10.97 8.73 -17.34
N GLN A 34 10.33 7.67 -17.82
CA GLN A 34 10.91 6.76 -18.81
C GLN A 34 9.81 6.13 -19.67
N VAL A 35 10.06 6.03 -20.98
CA VAL A 35 9.18 5.33 -21.94
C VAL A 35 10.02 4.37 -22.76
N ILE A 36 9.64 3.08 -22.79
CA ILE A 36 10.24 2.07 -23.67
C ILE A 36 9.15 1.57 -24.62
N ILE A 37 9.38 1.73 -25.91
CA ILE A 37 8.42 1.35 -26.94
C ILE A 37 8.96 0.14 -27.71
N LYS A 38 8.25 -0.99 -27.63
CA LYS A 38 8.52 -2.16 -28.46
C LYS A 38 7.38 -2.37 -29.46
N SER A 39 7.55 -3.34 -30.35
CA SER A 39 6.60 -3.64 -31.42
C SER A 39 5.29 -4.26 -30.95
N ASP A 40 5.26 -4.74 -29.73
CA ASP A 40 4.24 -5.61 -29.16
C ASP A 40 3.77 -5.12 -27.79
N HIS A 41 4.50 -4.20 -27.15
CA HIS A 41 4.14 -3.61 -25.86
C HIS A 41 4.76 -2.21 -25.69
N ILE A 42 4.21 -1.46 -24.74
CA ILE A 42 4.70 -0.16 -24.29
C ILE A 42 4.99 -0.29 -22.80
N LEU A 43 6.13 0.20 -22.34
CA LEU A 43 6.43 0.38 -20.92
C LEU A 43 6.51 1.87 -20.64
N ILE A 44 5.70 2.33 -19.69
CA ILE A 44 5.73 3.72 -19.21
C ILE A 44 6.03 3.67 -17.72
N SER A 45 7.09 4.37 -17.31
CA SER A 45 7.42 4.58 -15.90
C SER A 45 7.05 6.01 -15.51
N ASN A 46 6.37 6.14 -14.37
CA ASN A 46 6.13 7.40 -13.70
C ASN A 46 6.59 7.26 -12.24
N HIS A 47 7.04 8.36 -11.64
CA HIS A 47 7.17 8.53 -10.21
C HIS A 47 5.88 8.13 -9.44
N LEU A 48 4.69 8.28 -10.05
CA LEU A 48 3.39 7.83 -9.51
C LEU A 48 3.00 6.40 -9.92
N LEU A 49 3.88 5.60 -10.52
CA LEU A 49 3.63 4.20 -10.91
C LEU A 49 4.83 3.34 -10.48
N SER A 50 4.70 2.59 -9.39
CA SER A 50 5.76 1.69 -8.89
C SER A 50 5.80 0.36 -9.64
N ARG A 51 5.17 0.26 -10.81
CA ARG A 51 5.32 -0.83 -11.77
C ARG A 51 5.43 -0.30 -13.20
N PRO A 52 6.33 -0.84 -14.03
CA PRO A 52 6.14 -0.84 -15.47
C PRO A 52 4.81 -1.54 -15.78
N ILE A 53 3.88 -0.86 -16.43
CA ILE A 53 2.65 -1.50 -16.90
C ILE A 53 2.99 -2.29 -18.16
N GLU A 54 2.96 -3.63 -18.07
CA GLU A 54 2.96 -4.49 -19.25
C GLU A 54 1.52 -4.70 -19.72
N CYS A 55 1.16 -4.03 -20.82
CA CYS A 55 -0.18 -4.12 -21.41
C CYS A 55 -0.12 -4.45 -22.90
N SER A 56 -1.09 -5.22 -23.36
CA SER A 56 -1.31 -5.49 -24.78
C SER A 56 -1.96 -4.29 -25.50
N SER A 57 -2.68 -3.45 -24.74
CA SER A 57 -3.24 -2.18 -25.21
C SER A 57 -3.54 -1.22 -24.06
N PHE A 58 -3.51 0.08 -24.35
CA PHE A 58 -3.82 1.18 -23.43
C PHE A 58 -4.63 2.25 -24.16
N ASP A 59 -5.74 2.72 -23.57
CA ASP A 59 -6.65 3.69 -24.20
C ASP A 59 -6.68 5.06 -23.49
N GLY A 60 -5.84 5.27 -22.47
CA GLY A 60 -5.75 6.52 -21.72
C GLY A 60 -6.54 6.54 -20.41
N LEU A 61 -7.48 5.60 -20.20
CA LEU A 61 -8.26 5.46 -18.97
C LEU A 61 -8.23 4.04 -18.40
N THR A 62 -8.02 3.05 -19.28
CA THR A 62 -7.93 1.64 -18.95
C THR A 62 -6.77 0.96 -19.69
N TYR A 63 -6.20 -0.09 -19.09
CA TYR A 63 -5.22 -0.95 -19.73
C TYR A 63 -5.70 -2.39 -19.78
N THR A 64 -5.36 -3.11 -20.85
CA THR A 64 -5.59 -4.56 -20.93
C THR A 64 -4.29 -5.29 -20.61
N GLY A 65 -4.28 -6.05 -19.53
CA GLY A 65 -3.12 -6.87 -19.11
C GLY A 65 -2.78 -7.95 -20.12
N LEU A 66 -1.60 -8.55 -19.98
CA LEU A 66 -1.20 -9.73 -20.78
C LEU A 66 -2.07 -10.97 -20.49
N ASP A 67 -2.81 -10.95 -19.38
CA ASP A 67 -3.84 -11.91 -19.00
C ASP A 67 -5.21 -11.66 -19.67
N GLY A 68 -5.32 -10.60 -20.49
CA GLY A 68 -6.56 -10.22 -21.17
C GLY A 68 -7.58 -9.48 -20.30
N LYS A 69 -7.27 -9.21 -19.02
CA LYS A 69 -8.17 -8.46 -18.13
C LYS A 69 -8.01 -6.95 -18.32
N LYS A 70 -9.11 -6.21 -18.17
CA LYS A 70 -9.12 -4.74 -18.23
C LYS A 70 -8.97 -4.16 -16.82
N TYR A 71 -8.15 -3.12 -16.71
CA TYR A 71 -7.81 -2.44 -15.46
C TYR A 71 -8.00 -0.94 -15.65
N SER A 72 -8.52 -0.23 -14.65
CA SER A 72 -8.75 1.23 -14.75
C SER A 72 -7.64 2.03 -14.06
N HIS A 73 -7.36 3.24 -14.56
CA HIS A 73 -6.32 4.13 -14.04
C HIS A 73 -6.60 4.60 -12.60
N ASN A 74 -7.86 4.52 -12.13
CA ASN A 74 -8.23 4.86 -10.76
C ASN A 74 -7.78 3.79 -9.75
N SER A 75 -7.30 2.64 -10.20
CA SER A 75 -7.02 1.46 -9.36
C SER A 75 -5.54 1.23 -9.04
N TYR A 76 -4.63 2.16 -9.40
CA TYR A 76 -3.20 1.95 -9.22
C TYR A 76 -2.45 3.19 -8.78
N VAL A 77 -1.80 3.08 -7.63
CA VAL A 77 -0.94 4.12 -7.07
C VAL A 77 0.48 3.57 -6.98
N GLY A 78 1.39 4.24 -7.66
CA GLY A 78 2.80 4.04 -7.48
C GLY A 78 3.32 4.67 -6.21
N VAL A 79 4.18 3.93 -5.54
CA VAL A 79 4.96 4.43 -4.41
C VAL A 79 5.96 5.45 -4.92
N GLN A 80 5.74 6.70 -4.53
CA GLN A 80 6.78 7.72 -4.59
C GLN A 80 7.83 7.38 -3.54
N PRO A 81 9.11 7.21 -3.92
CA PRO A 81 10.16 7.04 -2.94
C PRO A 81 10.22 8.24 -1.99
N LEU A 82 10.15 8.00 -0.69
CA LEU A 82 10.43 9.03 0.30
C LEU A 82 11.94 9.29 0.31
N THR A 83 12.32 10.56 0.28
CA THR A 83 13.71 10.95 0.52
C THR A 83 13.98 10.82 2.02
N ILE A 84 14.99 10.04 2.37
CA ILE A 84 15.37 9.77 3.76
C ILE A 84 16.88 9.95 3.94
N SER A 85 17.33 10.04 5.18
CA SER A 85 18.75 9.94 5.52
C SER A 85 18.87 9.02 6.72
N ASN A 86 19.18 7.75 6.45
CA ASN A 86 19.35 6.71 7.46
C ASN A 86 20.56 5.84 7.12
N THR A 87 21.02 5.09 8.12
CA THR A 87 22.03 4.05 7.94
C THR A 87 21.40 2.70 8.19
N ILE A 88 21.65 1.74 7.30
CA ILE A 88 21.22 0.35 7.46
C ILE A 88 22.41 -0.58 7.44
N SER A 89 22.31 -1.67 8.19
CA SER A 89 23.38 -2.66 8.29
C SER A 89 22.88 -4.05 7.92
N PHE A 90 23.70 -4.80 7.19
CA PHE A 90 23.44 -6.19 6.85
C PHE A 90 24.63 -7.07 7.23
N ASN A 91 24.34 -8.24 7.81
CA ASN A 91 25.37 -9.22 8.19
C ASN A 91 25.72 -10.20 7.06
N SER A 92 25.06 -10.08 5.90
CA SER A 92 25.31 -10.88 4.71
C SER A 92 25.05 -10.07 3.45
N SER A 93 25.63 -10.49 2.33
CA SER A 93 25.41 -9.84 1.03
C SER A 93 23.93 -9.84 0.66
N LYS A 94 23.47 -8.75 0.04
CA LYS A 94 22.08 -8.57 -0.39
C LYS A 94 21.98 -8.36 -1.88
N THR A 95 20.95 -8.95 -2.48
CA THR A 95 20.62 -8.74 -3.89
C THR A 95 20.15 -7.32 -4.13
N LEU A 96 20.66 -6.71 -5.19
CA LEU A 96 20.22 -5.40 -5.65
C LEU A 96 19.05 -5.54 -6.63
N TYR A 97 18.15 -4.57 -6.62
CA TYR A 97 16.99 -4.46 -7.48
C TYR A 97 17.10 -3.19 -8.32
N SER A 98 16.63 -3.26 -9.57
CA SER A 98 16.63 -2.12 -10.50
C SER A 98 15.63 -1.04 -10.10
N ALA A 99 14.57 -1.42 -9.39
CA ALA A 99 13.51 -0.56 -8.90
C ALA A 99 12.92 -1.17 -7.60
N PRO A 100 12.30 -0.35 -6.72
CA PRO A 100 11.58 -0.89 -5.58
C PRO A 100 10.40 -1.72 -6.08
N PHE A 101 10.05 -2.79 -5.34
CA PHE A 101 8.99 -3.75 -5.72
C PHE A 101 9.21 -4.48 -7.04
N SER A 102 10.40 -4.40 -7.63
CA SER A 102 10.76 -5.22 -8.79
C SER A 102 10.76 -6.70 -8.40
N TYR A 103 10.00 -7.53 -9.14
CA TYR A 103 10.13 -8.99 -9.09
C TYR A 103 11.49 -9.45 -9.63
N TYR A 104 12.13 -8.64 -10.46
CA TYR A 104 13.42 -8.96 -11.08
C TYR A 104 14.53 -8.42 -10.19
N ALA A 105 15.09 -9.32 -9.39
CA ALA A 105 16.44 -9.17 -8.84
C ALA A 105 17.42 -8.87 -9.98
N THR A 106 18.35 -7.94 -9.76
CA THR A 106 19.52 -7.83 -10.64
C THR A 106 20.45 -9.02 -10.37
N SER A 107 21.39 -9.28 -11.29
CA SER A 107 22.51 -10.18 -11.02
C SER A 107 23.54 -9.62 -10.03
N ASN A 108 23.33 -8.39 -9.55
CA ASN A 108 24.27 -7.67 -8.71
C ASN A 108 23.91 -7.80 -7.23
N THR A 109 24.95 -7.75 -6.39
CA THR A 109 24.80 -7.78 -4.93
C THR A 109 25.56 -6.62 -4.29
N VAL A 110 25.16 -6.27 -3.08
CA VAL A 110 25.91 -5.41 -2.18
C VAL A 110 26.45 -6.29 -1.02
N PRO A 111 27.74 -6.22 -0.67
CA PRO A 111 28.30 -7.00 0.44
C PRO A 111 27.68 -6.66 1.80
N ALA A 112 27.93 -7.51 2.81
CA ALA A 112 27.66 -7.16 4.20
C ALA A 112 28.36 -5.84 4.59
N GLY A 113 27.74 -5.05 5.47
CA GLY A 113 28.25 -3.75 5.88
C GLY A 113 27.13 -2.76 6.21
N SER A 114 27.55 -1.53 6.55
CA SER A 114 26.66 -0.41 6.84
C SER A 114 26.61 0.54 5.64
N TYR A 115 25.41 0.96 5.26
CA TYR A 115 25.16 1.77 4.08
C TYR A 115 24.24 2.93 4.39
N HIS A 116 24.56 4.09 3.82
CA HIS A 116 23.64 5.22 3.78
C HIS A 116 22.55 4.98 2.74
N VAL A 117 21.32 5.21 3.14
CA VAL A 117 20.15 5.14 2.27
C VAL A 117 19.56 6.52 2.08
N THR A 118 19.29 6.85 0.82
CA THR A 118 18.79 8.17 0.42
C THR A 118 17.33 8.15 -0.03
N LYS A 119 16.80 6.96 -0.33
CA LYS A 119 15.39 6.77 -0.72
C LYS A 119 14.82 5.50 -0.12
N GLU A 120 13.52 5.51 0.15
CA GLU A 120 12.77 4.36 0.64
C GLU A 120 11.42 4.24 -0.05
N ALA A 121 11.01 3.02 -0.35
CA ALA A 121 9.75 2.68 -0.98
C ALA A 121 9.27 1.33 -0.44
N GLY A 122 8.39 1.36 0.57
CA GLY A 122 7.97 0.18 1.32
C GLY A 122 9.16 -0.56 1.91
N ARG A 123 9.30 -1.85 1.61
CA ARG A 123 10.44 -2.66 2.07
C ARG A 123 11.74 -2.42 1.29
N TYR A 124 11.78 -1.48 0.34
CA TYR A 124 12.97 -1.29 -0.49
C TYR A 124 13.65 0.01 -0.12
N MET A 125 14.97 -0.05 0.02
CA MET A 125 15.80 1.12 0.31
C MET A 125 16.85 1.30 -0.77
N TYR A 126 17.07 2.53 -1.20
CA TYR A 126 18.09 2.85 -2.20
C TYR A 126 19.40 3.21 -1.51
N ILE A 127 20.43 2.39 -1.75
CA ILE A 127 21.80 2.70 -1.36
C ILE A 127 22.42 3.55 -2.46
N GLU A 128 22.87 4.74 -2.08
CA GLU A 128 23.46 5.70 -3.01
C GLU A 128 24.62 5.08 -3.79
N GLY A 129 24.59 5.22 -5.11
CA GLY A 129 25.61 4.67 -6.01
C GLY A 129 25.59 3.15 -6.18
N LYS A 130 24.67 2.40 -5.55
CA LYS A 130 24.58 0.93 -5.67
C LYS A 130 23.27 0.43 -6.25
N GLY A 131 22.13 0.87 -5.72
CA GLY A 131 20.82 0.38 -6.17
C GLY A 131 19.86 0.10 -5.02
N TRP A 132 18.71 -0.49 -5.35
CA TRP A 132 17.68 -0.84 -4.37
C TRP A 132 17.99 -2.15 -3.67
N VAL A 133 17.79 -2.21 -2.36
CA VAL A 133 17.92 -3.43 -1.56
C VAL A 133 16.63 -3.65 -0.79
N SER A 134 16.26 -4.92 -0.61
CA SER A 134 15.14 -5.29 0.25
C SER A 134 15.56 -5.22 1.72
N SER A 135 14.78 -4.52 2.54
CA SER A 135 14.87 -4.41 4.00
C SER A 135 14.41 -5.67 4.72
N GLN A 136 14.20 -6.78 4.00
CA GLN A 136 13.80 -8.06 4.57
C GLN A 136 14.75 -8.40 5.74
N TYR A 137 14.19 -8.37 6.96
CA TYR A 137 14.87 -8.62 8.23
C TYR A 137 15.82 -7.52 8.74
N VAL A 138 15.61 -6.26 8.38
CA VAL A 138 16.31 -5.10 8.99
C VAL A 138 15.44 -4.50 10.09
N SER A 139 16.00 -4.21 11.27
CA SER A 139 15.29 -3.41 12.27
C SER A 139 15.19 -1.96 11.78
N ILE A 140 13.97 -1.47 11.59
CA ILE A 140 13.70 -0.06 11.27
C ILE A 140 13.13 0.59 12.52
N ASP A 141 13.78 1.66 12.98
CA ASP A 141 13.23 2.52 14.02
C ASP A 141 12.02 3.26 13.46
N VAL A 142 10.84 2.79 13.85
CA VAL A 142 9.58 3.54 13.68
C VAL A 142 9.05 3.87 15.06
N ASN A 143 8.40 5.02 15.20
CA ASN A 143 7.59 5.25 16.37
C ASN A 143 6.44 4.22 16.34
N ASP A 144 6.41 3.29 17.30
CA ASP A 144 5.43 2.18 17.40
C ASP A 144 4.38 2.45 18.49
N SER A 145 4.38 3.66 19.05
CA SER A 145 3.43 4.12 20.05
C SER A 145 2.67 5.34 19.53
N ILE A 146 1.37 5.16 19.34
CA ILE A 146 0.44 6.29 19.32
C ILE A 146 0.16 6.62 20.79
N GLU A 147 0.63 7.77 21.28
CA GLU A 147 0.14 8.31 22.56
C GLU A 147 -1.38 8.48 22.48
N ASN A 148 -2.10 8.31 23.59
CA ASN A 148 -3.57 8.34 23.64
C ASN A 148 -4.14 9.74 23.32
N THR A 149 -4.03 10.11 22.05
CA THR A 149 -4.42 11.39 21.44
C THR A 149 -5.81 11.29 20.82
N THR A 150 -6.35 10.08 20.67
CA THR A 150 -7.68 9.82 20.08
C THR A 150 -8.81 10.01 21.09
N GLY A 151 -8.50 9.91 22.39
CA GLY A 151 -9.49 9.86 23.48
C GLY A 151 -10.28 8.54 23.51
N ILE A 152 -9.76 7.49 22.87
CA ILE A 152 -10.38 6.16 22.79
C ILE A 152 -9.43 5.18 23.46
N PRO A 153 -9.91 4.30 24.37
CA PRO A 153 -9.09 3.27 24.98
C PRO A 153 -8.37 2.41 23.92
N LEU A 154 -7.03 2.39 23.98
CA LEU A 154 -6.16 1.59 23.11
C LEU A 154 -5.46 0.53 23.93
N TYR A 155 -5.64 -0.74 23.54
CA TYR A 155 -5.09 -1.90 24.22
C TYR A 155 -4.05 -2.62 23.36
N LYS A 156 -3.04 -3.21 24.01
CA LYS A 156 -1.98 -4.01 23.36
C LYS A 156 -1.83 -5.40 23.99
N ASP A 157 -2.78 -5.84 24.81
CA ASP A 157 -2.70 -7.10 25.56
C ASP A 157 -2.78 -8.35 24.65
N TYR A 158 -3.20 -8.17 23.39
CA TYR A 158 -3.39 -9.24 22.39
C TYR A 158 -2.55 -9.00 21.13
N MET A 159 -1.28 -8.63 21.32
CA MET A 159 -0.30 -8.59 20.23
C MET A 159 0.00 -10.00 19.74
N ILE A 160 -0.01 -10.22 18.42
CA ILE A 160 0.32 -11.52 17.82
C ILE A 160 1.67 -12.01 18.37
N PRO A 161 1.73 -13.23 18.96
CA PRO A 161 2.96 -13.77 19.50
C PRO A 161 4.09 -13.79 18.48
N ASP A 162 5.32 -13.53 18.93
CA ASP A 162 6.49 -13.51 18.05
C ASP A 162 6.77 -14.88 17.40
N SER A 163 6.28 -15.97 17.99
CA SER A 163 6.36 -17.32 17.41
C SER A 163 5.27 -17.64 16.39
N SER A 164 4.32 -16.73 16.14
CA SER A 164 3.16 -16.98 15.27
C SER A 164 3.54 -16.87 13.79
N SER A 165 3.12 -17.84 12.98
CA SER A 165 3.28 -17.80 11.52
C SER A 165 2.50 -16.67 10.84
N HIS A 166 1.55 -16.05 11.53
CA HIS A 166 0.80 -14.88 11.05
C HIS A 166 1.55 -13.56 11.23
N ARG A 167 2.67 -13.59 11.95
CA ARG A 167 3.60 -12.48 12.11
C ARG A 167 4.68 -12.60 11.05
N THR A 168 4.77 -11.63 10.15
CA THR A 168 5.65 -11.75 8.98
C THR A 168 7.13 -11.57 9.31
N HIS A 169 7.44 -10.87 10.41
CA HIS A 169 8.78 -10.38 10.80
C HIS A 169 9.47 -9.54 9.72
N TYR A 170 8.76 -9.18 8.65
CA TYR A 170 9.29 -8.31 7.62
C TYR A 170 9.14 -6.87 8.07
N ALA A 171 10.26 -6.15 8.01
CA ALA A 171 10.33 -4.76 8.34
C ALA A 171 9.41 -3.93 7.45
N MET A 172 8.77 -2.92 8.04
CA MET A 172 7.90 -1.98 7.37
C MET A 172 8.21 -0.57 7.86
N ARG A 173 8.22 0.38 6.92
CA ARG A 173 7.98 1.78 7.24
C ARG A 173 6.63 2.18 6.63
N PRO A 174 5.68 2.66 7.45
CA PRO A 174 4.37 3.07 6.95
C PRO A 174 4.48 4.20 5.93
N LEU A 175 3.95 3.98 4.74
CA LEU A 175 3.73 4.98 3.69
C LEU A 175 2.23 5.20 3.43
N TYR A 176 1.39 4.26 3.86
CA TYR A 176 -0.05 4.25 3.67
C TYR A 176 -0.77 3.79 4.95
N ILE A 177 -2.06 4.08 4.99
CA ILE A 177 -2.99 3.44 5.92
C ILE A 177 -4.12 2.86 5.09
N THR A 178 -4.45 1.59 5.32
CA THR A 178 -5.48 0.85 4.61
C THR A 178 -6.65 0.60 5.55
N ILE A 179 -7.82 1.04 5.12
CA ILE A 179 -9.07 0.86 5.85
C ILE A 179 -9.78 -0.40 5.35
N HIS A 180 -10.24 -1.20 6.31
CA HIS A 180 -11.01 -2.41 6.10
C HIS A 180 -12.27 -2.41 6.98
N THR A 181 -13.20 -3.29 6.66
CA THR A 181 -14.27 -3.71 7.56
C THR A 181 -14.23 -5.21 7.75
N THR A 182 -14.53 -5.66 8.97
CA THR A 182 -14.35 -7.06 9.36
C THR A 182 -15.26 -8.02 8.60
N ASP A 183 -16.32 -7.51 7.95
CA ASP A 183 -17.40 -8.29 7.32
C ASP A 183 -18.08 -9.28 8.28
N ASN A 184 -17.88 -9.12 9.58
CA ASN A 184 -18.35 -10.03 10.61
C ASN A 184 -19.45 -9.34 11.43
N THR A 185 -20.70 -9.55 11.02
CA THR A 185 -21.89 -8.94 11.66
C THR A 185 -22.37 -9.71 12.89
N ASN A 186 -21.70 -10.81 13.25
CA ASN A 186 -22.08 -11.61 14.41
C ASN A 186 -22.04 -10.77 15.69
N ARG A 187 -23.01 -10.99 16.56
CA ARG A 187 -23.06 -10.37 17.88
C ARG A 187 -21.77 -10.68 18.66
N GLY A 188 -21.14 -9.66 19.24
CA GLY A 188 -19.89 -9.79 19.98
C GLY A 188 -18.62 -9.86 19.12
N ALA A 189 -18.70 -9.72 17.80
CA ALA A 189 -17.53 -9.65 16.91
C ALA A 189 -16.85 -8.26 16.94
N ASN A 190 -16.59 -7.76 18.15
CA ASN A 190 -15.99 -6.46 18.43
C ASN A 190 -14.45 -6.48 18.34
N ALA A 191 -13.77 -5.38 18.72
CA ALA A 191 -12.32 -5.24 18.54
C ALA A 191 -11.54 -6.26 19.39
N LEU A 192 -11.96 -6.47 20.64
CA LEU A 192 -11.37 -7.49 21.53
C LEU A 192 -11.48 -8.90 20.94
N SER A 193 -12.63 -9.24 20.36
CA SER A 193 -12.86 -10.55 19.73
C SER A 193 -11.87 -10.82 18.58
N HIS A 194 -11.67 -9.83 17.71
CA HIS A 194 -10.70 -9.93 16.61
C HIS A 194 -9.25 -9.91 17.09
N ALA A 195 -8.93 -9.14 18.14
CA ALA A 195 -7.60 -9.13 18.73
C ALA A 195 -7.25 -10.51 19.32
N LYS A 196 -8.20 -11.14 20.03
CA LYS A 196 -8.07 -12.52 20.52
C LYS A 196 -7.89 -13.51 19.37
N LEU A 197 -8.67 -13.39 18.29
CA LEU A 197 -8.53 -14.22 17.09
C LEU A 197 -7.10 -14.14 16.51
N GLN A 198 -6.55 -12.94 16.36
CA GLN A 198 -5.17 -12.76 15.87
C GLN A 198 -4.14 -13.35 16.85
N TYR A 199 -4.35 -13.15 18.16
CA TYR A 199 -3.46 -13.64 19.20
C TYR A 199 -3.41 -15.17 19.28
N THR A 200 -4.56 -15.84 19.23
CA THR A 200 -4.65 -17.32 19.34
C THR A 200 -4.41 -18.05 18.03
N GLY A 201 -4.35 -17.33 16.92
CA GLY A 201 -4.14 -17.88 15.58
C GLY A 201 -5.38 -17.74 14.71
N ASN A 202 -5.25 -16.93 13.65
CA ASN A 202 -6.25 -16.81 12.60
C ASN A 202 -6.22 -18.06 11.71
N VAL A 203 -7.38 -18.59 11.30
CA VAL A 203 -7.43 -19.72 10.36
C VAL A 203 -7.01 -19.33 8.94
N ARG A 204 -7.08 -18.02 8.63
CA ARG A 204 -6.57 -17.44 7.39
C ARG A 204 -5.14 -16.98 7.62
N SER A 205 -4.32 -17.05 6.58
CA SER A 205 -2.98 -16.44 6.54
C SER A 205 -3.03 -14.90 6.45
N ALA A 206 -3.88 -14.28 7.27
CA ALA A 206 -4.13 -12.85 7.29
C ALA A 206 -3.83 -12.26 8.68
N SER A 207 -3.26 -11.07 8.68
CA SER A 207 -2.95 -10.28 9.87
C SER A 207 -3.13 -8.79 9.57
N TRP A 208 -3.36 -8.00 10.60
CA TRP A 208 -3.52 -6.54 10.52
C TRP A 208 -3.14 -5.86 11.84
N HIS A 209 -2.84 -4.57 11.77
CA HIS A 209 -2.25 -3.82 12.89
C HIS A 209 -3.28 -3.44 13.95
N TYR A 210 -4.43 -2.90 13.54
CA TYR A 210 -5.45 -2.40 14.45
C TYR A 210 -6.83 -2.95 14.15
N THR A 211 -7.60 -3.23 15.19
CA THR A 211 -9.06 -3.39 15.10
C THR A 211 -9.74 -2.32 15.93
N VAL A 212 -10.81 -1.72 15.39
CA VAL A 212 -11.55 -0.61 16.01
C VAL A 212 -13.04 -0.93 16.07
N ASP A 213 -13.63 -0.77 17.24
CA ASP A 213 -15.09 -0.79 17.45
C ASP A 213 -15.57 0.58 17.98
N ASP A 214 -16.83 0.63 18.40
CA ASP A 214 -17.48 1.86 18.86
C ASP A 214 -16.98 2.38 20.22
N HIS A 215 -16.18 1.60 20.95
CA HIS A 215 -15.70 1.99 22.28
C HIS A 215 -14.21 1.73 22.55
N SER A 216 -13.48 1.06 21.67
CA SER A 216 -12.10 0.63 21.91
C SER A 216 -11.28 0.39 20.64
N ILE A 217 -9.97 0.41 20.79
CA ILE A 217 -8.97 0.07 19.77
C ILE A 217 -8.07 -1.03 20.33
N TYR A 218 -7.79 -2.05 19.52
CA TYR A 218 -6.79 -3.07 19.84
C TYR A 218 -5.68 -3.08 18.81
N GLN A 219 -4.43 -2.94 19.26
CA GLN A 219 -3.25 -3.21 18.44
C GLN A 219 -2.89 -4.69 18.52
N SER A 220 -2.68 -5.32 17.38
CA SER A 220 -2.31 -6.74 17.27
C SER A 220 -0.97 -6.96 16.57
N LEU A 221 -0.41 -5.95 15.90
CA LEU A 221 0.89 -6.06 15.26
C LEU A 221 1.71 -4.77 15.44
N PRO A 222 3.04 -4.85 15.63
CA PRO A 222 3.91 -3.67 15.60
C PRO A 222 3.83 -2.94 14.26
N LEU A 223 3.93 -1.61 14.28
CA LEU A 223 3.85 -0.76 13.11
C LEU A 223 5.12 -0.78 12.25
N ASN A 224 6.24 -1.33 12.78
CA ASN A 224 7.43 -1.64 11.98
C ASN A 224 7.37 -3.01 11.31
N GLN A 225 6.24 -3.72 11.35
CA GLN A 225 6.10 -5.03 10.72
C GLN A 225 4.99 -5.05 9.67
N GLN A 226 5.26 -5.74 8.57
CA GLN A 226 4.29 -5.95 7.49
C GLN A 226 3.18 -6.88 7.94
N ALA A 227 1.99 -6.69 7.38
CA ALA A 227 0.81 -7.49 7.66
C ALA A 227 0.22 -8.06 6.37
N GLY A 228 -0.37 -9.26 6.45
CA GLY A 228 -1.03 -9.89 5.31
C GLY A 228 -2.50 -9.50 5.25
N HIS A 229 -2.85 -8.38 4.62
CA HIS A 229 -4.23 -7.86 4.63
C HIS A 229 -4.75 -7.38 3.27
N ALA A 230 -3.89 -6.89 2.37
CA ALA A 230 -4.29 -6.17 1.17
C ALA A 230 -4.51 -7.06 -0.07
N GLY A 231 -4.05 -8.31 -0.03
CA GLY A 231 -4.19 -9.25 -1.15
C GLY A 231 -3.29 -8.94 -2.36
N ASP A 232 -2.28 -8.07 -2.20
CA ASP A 232 -1.39 -7.60 -3.27
C ASP A 232 0.01 -8.25 -3.23
N GLY A 233 0.21 -9.26 -2.38
CA GLY A 233 1.47 -9.99 -2.25
C GLY A 233 2.54 -9.16 -1.53
N VAL A 234 3.65 -8.87 -2.21
CA VAL A 234 4.78 -8.07 -1.67
C VAL A 234 4.71 -6.59 -2.06
N MET A 235 3.53 -6.15 -2.50
CA MET A 235 3.25 -4.80 -2.99
C MET A 235 2.88 -3.86 -1.83
N PRO A 236 2.70 -2.56 -2.07
CA PRO A 236 2.65 -1.54 -1.02
C PRO A 236 1.51 -1.69 -0.01
N GLY A 237 0.40 -2.33 -0.38
CA GLY A 237 -0.69 -2.64 0.52
C GLY A 237 -0.17 -3.46 1.71
N ASN A 238 0.34 -4.66 1.48
CA ASN A 238 0.90 -5.47 2.57
C ASN A 238 2.24 -4.95 3.12
N SER A 239 3.10 -4.39 2.26
CA SER A 239 4.51 -4.14 2.61
C SER A 239 4.82 -2.71 3.09
N ALA A 240 3.86 -1.80 3.00
CA ALA A 240 4.05 -0.38 3.33
C ALA A 240 2.80 0.28 3.93
N SER A 241 1.75 -0.47 4.28
CA SER A 241 0.55 0.09 4.88
C SER A 241 0.31 -0.42 6.30
N ILE A 242 -0.14 0.47 7.16
CA ILE A 242 -0.82 0.09 8.41
C ILE A 242 -2.26 -0.31 8.07
N ALA A 243 -2.73 -1.44 8.56
CA ALA A 243 -4.08 -1.93 8.35
C ALA A 243 -4.97 -1.65 9.57
N ILE A 244 -6.14 -1.05 9.32
CA ILE A 244 -7.17 -0.78 10.31
C ILE A 244 -8.45 -1.52 9.91
N GLU A 245 -8.86 -2.49 10.72
CA GLU A 245 -10.14 -3.20 10.61
C GLU A 245 -11.21 -2.51 11.44
N ILE A 246 -12.33 -2.14 10.81
CA ILE A 246 -13.49 -1.53 11.47
C ILE A 246 -14.55 -2.61 11.72
N CYS A 247 -14.96 -2.78 12.97
CA CYS A 247 -15.97 -3.76 13.37
C CYS A 247 -17.37 -3.37 12.84
N VAL A 248 -18.10 -4.38 12.36
CA VAL A 248 -19.48 -4.26 11.85
C VAL A 248 -20.48 -5.15 12.62
N ASN A 249 -20.12 -5.56 13.83
CA ASN A 249 -20.94 -6.45 14.67
C ASN A 249 -22.30 -5.84 15.00
N SER A 250 -23.34 -6.67 14.98
CA SER A 250 -24.75 -6.24 15.11
C SER A 250 -25.12 -5.58 16.44
N ASP A 251 -24.35 -5.81 17.50
CA ASP A 251 -24.49 -5.18 18.81
C ASP A 251 -23.57 -3.96 19.01
N GLY A 252 -22.83 -3.54 17.99
CA GLY A 252 -22.03 -2.32 17.99
C GLY A 252 -22.63 -1.21 17.14
N HIS A 253 -22.13 0.01 17.30
CA HIS A 253 -22.56 1.18 16.54
C HIS A 253 -21.58 1.54 15.40
N LEU A 254 -21.86 1.05 14.18
CA LEU A 254 -20.99 1.20 13.00
C LEU A 254 -20.46 2.63 12.79
N TYR A 255 -21.35 3.63 12.72
CA TYR A 255 -20.93 5.03 12.55
C TYR A 255 -19.94 5.52 13.62
N ILE A 256 -20.06 5.07 14.87
CA ILE A 256 -19.13 5.45 15.94
C ILE A 256 -17.80 4.71 15.78
N ALA A 257 -17.82 3.43 15.40
CA ALA A 257 -16.62 2.68 15.05
C ALA A 257 -15.84 3.34 13.89
N GLU A 258 -16.55 3.81 12.86
CA GLU A 258 -15.95 4.56 11.74
C GLU A 258 -15.34 5.90 12.21
N LYS A 259 -16.03 6.65 13.08
CA LYS A 259 -15.48 7.88 13.68
C LYS A 259 -14.22 7.60 14.50
N ASN A 260 -14.22 6.51 15.26
CA ASN A 260 -13.09 6.08 16.06
C ASN A 260 -11.89 5.71 15.17
N ALA A 261 -12.15 4.96 14.09
CA ALA A 261 -11.14 4.61 13.10
C ALA A 261 -10.60 5.85 12.37
N ALA A 262 -11.45 6.84 12.08
CA ALA A 262 -11.01 8.09 11.46
C ALA A 262 -10.05 8.89 12.38
N LYS A 263 -10.30 8.90 13.69
CA LYS A 263 -9.38 9.50 14.68
C LYS A 263 -8.04 8.77 14.73
N LEU A 264 -8.07 7.44 14.77
CA LEU A 264 -6.87 6.61 14.75
C LEU A 264 -6.04 6.84 13.48
N ALA A 265 -6.70 6.82 12.31
CA ALA A 265 -6.06 7.09 11.04
C ALA A 265 -5.44 8.50 10.99
N ALA A 266 -6.13 9.51 11.52
CA ALA A 266 -5.59 10.87 11.61
C ALA A 266 -4.32 10.93 12.47
N ALA A 267 -4.33 10.32 13.65
CA ALA A 267 -3.17 10.28 14.55
C ALA A 267 -1.97 9.59 13.88
N LEU A 268 -2.20 8.46 13.20
CA LEU A 268 -1.19 7.74 12.43
C LEU A 268 -0.62 8.57 11.28
N LEU A 269 -1.47 9.23 10.49
CA LEU A 269 -0.99 10.07 9.39
C LEU A 269 -0.09 11.20 9.91
N LYS A 270 -0.49 11.87 11.00
CA LYS A 270 0.35 12.90 11.64
C LYS A 270 1.68 12.34 12.14
N GLN A 271 1.65 11.20 12.84
CA GLN A 271 2.84 10.54 13.40
C GLN A 271 3.88 10.21 12.32
N TYR A 272 3.43 9.80 11.13
CA TYR A 272 4.32 9.45 10.03
C TYR A 272 4.50 10.58 9.00
N ASN A 273 4.03 11.80 9.30
CA ASN A 273 4.09 12.95 8.40
C ASN A 273 3.51 12.66 7.00
N LEU A 274 2.38 11.94 6.98
CA LEU A 274 1.63 11.60 5.78
C LEU A 274 0.40 12.51 5.66
N SER A 275 -0.07 12.73 4.44
CA SER A 275 -1.31 13.46 4.17
C SER A 275 -2.51 12.51 4.08
N VAL A 276 -3.73 13.06 4.04
CA VAL A 276 -4.96 12.28 3.84
C VAL A 276 -4.97 11.50 2.50
N ASP A 277 -4.14 11.90 1.53
CA ASP A 277 -4.00 11.20 0.25
C ASP A 277 -3.22 9.89 0.36
N GLN A 278 -2.67 9.55 1.52
CA GLN A 278 -2.09 8.24 1.83
C GLN A 278 -3.10 7.27 2.47
N LEU A 279 -4.36 7.68 2.68
CA LEU A 279 -5.44 6.74 3.00
C LEU A 279 -5.84 5.92 1.78
N ARG A 280 -6.00 4.62 1.97
CA ARG A 280 -6.46 3.68 0.94
C ARG A 280 -7.57 2.78 1.49
N MET A 281 -8.47 2.37 0.62
CA MET A 281 -9.36 1.23 0.85
C MET A 281 -8.59 -0.07 0.55
N HIS A 282 -9.01 -1.19 1.12
CA HIS A 282 -8.55 -2.49 0.61
C HIS A 282 -8.83 -2.61 -0.90
N HIS A 283 -9.98 -2.11 -1.36
CA HIS A 283 -10.35 -2.06 -2.77
C HIS A 283 -9.25 -1.47 -3.68
N ASP A 284 -8.53 -0.45 -3.21
CA ASP A 284 -7.48 0.22 -4.01
C ASP A 284 -6.27 -0.68 -4.31
N TRP A 285 -6.10 -1.79 -3.56
CA TRP A 285 -4.97 -2.70 -3.71
C TRP A 285 -5.30 -3.94 -4.54
N SER A 286 -6.46 -4.56 -4.30
CA SER A 286 -6.84 -5.86 -4.87
C SER A 286 -8.16 -5.86 -5.63
N GLY A 287 -8.93 -4.77 -5.57
CA GLY A 287 -10.29 -4.70 -6.07
C GLY A 287 -11.33 -5.40 -5.19
N LYS A 288 -10.97 -5.88 -3.99
CA LYS A 288 -11.95 -6.40 -3.03
C LYS A 288 -12.92 -5.28 -2.63
N GLU A 289 -14.23 -5.53 -2.68
CA GLU A 289 -15.26 -4.64 -2.12
C GLU A 289 -15.14 -4.53 -0.59
N CYS A 290 -14.19 -3.69 -0.13
CA CYS A 290 -13.81 -3.48 1.25
C CYS A 290 -13.11 -2.11 1.40
N PRO A 291 -13.54 -1.23 2.33
CA PRO A 291 -14.58 -1.42 3.35
C PRO A 291 -16.01 -1.38 2.77
N ARG A 292 -16.74 -2.50 2.87
CA ARG A 292 -18.00 -2.71 2.12
C ARG A 292 -19.09 -1.68 2.45
N PRO A 293 -19.41 -1.40 3.73
CA PRO A 293 -20.45 -0.43 4.09
C PRO A 293 -20.21 0.96 3.47
N MET A 294 -18.95 1.40 3.39
CA MET A 294 -18.59 2.71 2.85
C MET A 294 -18.68 2.77 1.32
N ILE A 295 -18.37 1.67 0.65
CA ILE A 295 -18.45 1.56 -0.83
C ILE A 295 -19.90 1.42 -1.27
N GLU A 296 -20.69 0.61 -0.57
CA GLU A 296 -22.09 0.35 -0.91
C GLU A 296 -23.05 1.46 -0.43
N GLY A 297 -22.57 2.40 0.40
CA GLY A 297 -23.41 3.46 0.96
C GLY A 297 -24.45 2.91 1.93
N GLN A 298 -24.07 1.93 2.75
CA GLN A 298 -24.96 1.28 3.70
C GLN A 298 -25.55 2.29 4.72
N SER A 299 -26.83 2.14 5.05
CA SER A 299 -27.46 2.96 6.09
C SER A 299 -26.72 2.80 7.43
N GLY A 300 -26.41 3.93 8.08
CA GLY A 300 -25.62 3.96 9.31
C GLY A 300 -24.10 3.89 9.12
N SER A 301 -23.60 3.93 7.88
CA SER A 301 -22.18 4.04 7.50
C SER A 301 -21.90 5.38 6.81
N MET A 302 -20.67 5.87 6.95
CA MET A 302 -20.12 6.96 6.15
C MET A 302 -19.67 6.44 4.79
N ASN A 303 -19.91 7.18 3.70
CA ASN A 303 -19.22 6.88 2.45
C ASN A 303 -17.71 7.24 2.52
N TRP A 304 -16.92 6.70 1.59
CA TRP A 304 -15.46 6.86 1.59
C TRP A 304 -14.99 8.32 1.62
N ASP A 305 -15.61 9.20 0.82
CA ASP A 305 -15.25 10.63 0.79
C ASP A 305 -15.53 11.33 2.11
N SER A 306 -16.63 10.95 2.78
CA SER A 306 -16.98 11.47 4.10
C SER A 306 -16.01 10.98 5.17
N PHE A 307 -15.59 9.71 5.10
CA PHE A 307 -14.55 9.17 5.98
C PHE A 307 -13.22 9.91 5.78
N LYS A 308 -12.72 10.04 4.55
CA LYS A 308 -11.48 10.79 4.23
C LYS A 308 -11.55 12.23 4.74
N ARG A 309 -12.66 12.93 4.51
CA ARG A 309 -12.87 14.31 5.00
C ARG A 309 -12.82 14.38 6.52
N GLN A 310 -13.40 13.39 7.20
CA GLN A 310 -13.39 13.35 8.66
C GLN A 310 -11.99 13.10 9.21
N VAL A 311 -11.20 12.20 8.59
CA VAL A 311 -9.78 12.02 8.92
C VAL A 311 -9.01 13.34 8.76
N TYR A 312 -9.18 14.01 7.62
CA TYR A 312 -8.53 15.30 7.36
C TYR A 312 -8.87 16.34 8.44
N ASN A 313 -10.13 16.42 8.85
CA ASN A 313 -10.55 17.33 9.91
C ASN A 313 -9.91 16.97 11.26
N TYR A 314 -9.84 15.69 11.60
CA TYR A 314 -9.17 15.26 12.83
C TYR A 314 -7.68 15.58 12.80
N MET A 315 -6.97 15.40 11.67
CA MET A 315 -5.54 15.75 11.56
C MET A 315 -5.23 17.22 11.90
N ARG A 316 -6.22 18.12 11.87
CA ARG A 316 -6.10 19.54 12.20
C ARG A 316 -6.41 19.86 13.67
N THR A 317 -6.86 18.88 14.45
CA THR A 317 -7.43 19.10 15.80
C THR A 317 -6.84 18.17 16.86
N VAL A 318 -6.54 16.91 16.52
CA VAL A 318 -5.48 16.13 17.20
C VAL A 318 -4.13 16.59 16.70
#